data_AF-A0A1Z9B6R5-F1
#
_entry.id   AF-A0A1Z9B6R5-F1
#
_cell.length_a   1.000
_cell.length_b   1.000
_cell.length_c   1.000
_cell.angle_alpha   90.00
_cell.angle_beta   90.00
_cell.angle_gamma   90.00
#
_symmetry.space_group_name_H-M   'P 1'
#
loop_
_entity.id
_entity.type
_entity.pdbx_description
1 polymer ?
#
loop_
_entity_poly.entity_id
_entity_poly.type
_entity_poly.pdbx_seq_one_letter_code
_entity_poly.pdbx_strand_id
1 'polypeptide(L)'
;MKKYKLGQHYHHQDADWLKHPFPTMTPKKQQWQQVKEAYPKHVLLMKIGKFYEAFHSCADVLHEQLDRPFMEGIVAHTGFPETQLSAHRQTLIDKGYKVIEIRK
;
A
#
# COMPACT_ATOMS: atom_id res chain seq x y z
N MET A 1 -19.83 -11.08 11.21
CA MET A 1 -18.53 -10.62 10.68
C MET A 1 -17.48 -10.73 11.78
N LYS A 2 -16.52 -11.67 11.66
CA LYS A 2 -15.47 -11.86 12.67
C LYS A 2 -14.48 -10.69 12.60
N LYS A 3 -14.51 -9.84 13.62
CA LYS A 3 -13.48 -8.83 13.89
C LYS A 3 -12.32 -9.53 14.62
N TYR A 4 -11.09 -9.36 14.16
CA TYR A 4 -9.92 -9.72 14.97
C TYR A 4 -9.18 -8.47 15.47
N LYS A 5 -8.72 -8.60 16.71
CA LYS A 5 -8.21 -7.57 17.63
C LYS A 5 -6.73 -7.31 17.36
N LEU A 6 -6.38 -6.02 17.28
CA LEU A 6 -5.05 -5.39 17.41
C LEU A 6 -3.85 -6.21 16.88
N GLY A 7 -3.45 -5.92 15.63
CA GLY A 7 -2.25 -6.48 14.97
C GLY A 7 -2.50 -7.26 13.67
N GLN A 8 -3.72 -7.22 13.12
CA GLN A 8 -4.11 -7.85 11.86
C GLN A 8 -5.12 -6.94 11.15
N HIS A 9 -4.77 -6.28 10.05
CA HIS A 9 -5.61 -5.22 9.43
C HIS A 9 -6.15 -5.64 8.06
N TYR A 10 -7.43 -5.37 7.85
CA TYR A 10 -7.98 -4.85 6.59
C TYR A 10 -8.41 -3.42 6.87
N HIS A 11 -8.01 -2.47 6.03
CA HIS A 11 -8.50 -1.09 6.09
C HIS A 11 -9.53 -0.86 4.98
N HIS A 12 -10.59 -0.11 5.28
CA HIS A 12 -11.57 0.28 4.25
C HIS A 12 -11.06 1.57 3.55
N GLN A 13 -11.48 1.77 2.30
CA GLN A 13 -10.91 2.74 1.34
C GLN A 13 -10.99 4.23 1.76
N ASP A 14 -11.62 4.57 2.89
CA ASP A 14 -11.99 5.93 3.30
C ASP A 14 -10.94 6.61 4.20
N ALA A 15 -9.77 6.94 3.64
CA ALA A 15 -8.74 7.75 4.32
C ALA A 15 -8.25 7.19 5.67
N ASP A 16 -8.33 5.88 5.87
CA ASP A 16 -8.07 5.24 7.15
C ASP A 16 -6.62 5.41 7.64
N TRP A 17 -5.69 5.70 6.73
CA TRP A 17 -4.30 6.04 7.05
C TRP A 17 -4.14 7.31 7.90
N LEU A 18 -5.14 8.21 7.92
CA LEU A 18 -5.13 9.39 8.82
C LEU A 18 -5.47 9.00 10.26
N LYS A 19 -6.30 7.98 10.46
CA LYS A 19 -6.71 7.47 11.79
C LYS A 19 -5.68 6.50 12.36
N HIS A 20 -5.00 5.78 11.47
CA HIS A 20 -3.98 4.79 11.80
C HIS A 20 -2.65 5.17 11.16
N PRO A 21 -1.97 6.21 11.66
CA PRO A 21 -0.68 6.61 11.12
C PRO A 21 0.39 5.54 11.41
N PHE A 22 1.49 5.62 10.68
CA PHE A 22 2.65 4.77 10.96
C PHE A 22 3.14 4.96 12.41
N PRO A 23 3.40 3.89 13.18
CA PRO A 23 3.90 3.99 14.55
C PRO A 23 5.24 4.73 14.64
N THR A 24 6.10 4.52 13.64
CA THR A 24 7.34 5.26 13.46
C THR A 24 7.35 5.87 12.07
N MET A 25 7.50 7.18 12.03
CA MET A 25 7.49 7.97 10.82
C MET A 25 8.92 8.13 10.28
N THR A 26 9.29 7.31 9.29
CA THR A 26 10.58 7.42 8.60
C THR A 26 10.48 8.41 7.42
N PRO A 27 11.59 8.95 6.89
CA PRO A 27 11.54 9.89 5.76
C PRO A 27 10.78 9.34 4.53
N LYS A 28 10.91 8.04 4.24
CA LYS A 28 10.15 7.39 3.16
C LYS A 28 8.66 7.32 3.45
N LYS A 29 8.27 7.02 4.70
CA LYS A 29 6.85 7.00 5.10
C LYS A 29 6.25 8.41 5.09
N GLN A 30 7.03 9.44 5.41
CA GLN A 30 6.63 10.84 5.25
C GLN A 30 6.37 11.17 3.78
N GLN A 31 7.28 10.77 2.89
CA GLN A 31 7.10 10.93 1.44
C GLN A 31 5.84 10.20 0.96
N TRP A 32 5.62 8.96 1.40
CA TRP A 32 4.40 8.22 1.09
C TRP A 32 3.16 8.98 1.55
N GLN A 33 3.15 9.51 2.78
CA GLN A 33 2.03 10.24 3.33
C GLN A 33 1.75 11.52 2.54
N GLN A 34 2.77 12.32 2.22
CA GLN A 34 2.63 13.54 1.42
C GLN A 34 2.01 13.26 0.04
N VAL A 35 2.48 12.21 -0.64
CA VAL A 35 1.92 11.82 -1.94
C VAL A 35 0.51 11.26 -1.78
N LYS A 36 0.22 10.50 -0.71
CA LYS A 36 -1.12 9.99 -0.46
C LYS A 36 -2.12 11.10 -0.17
N GLU A 37 -1.72 12.13 0.57
CA GLU A 37 -2.55 13.31 0.85
C GLU A 37 -2.87 14.08 -0.44
N ALA A 38 -1.90 14.24 -1.34
CA ALA A 38 -2.12 14.87 -2.64
C ALA A 38 -2.96 13.99 -3.60
N TYR A 39 -2.82 12.67 -3.50
CA TYR A 39 -3.43 11.70 -4.42
C TYR A 39 -4.19 10.58 -3.65
N PRO A 40 -5.25 10.91 -2.89
CA PRO A 40 -5.88 9.99 -1.93
C PRO A 40 -6.47 8.74 -2.57
N LYS A 41 -6.91 8.81 -3.84
CA LYS A 41 -7.49 7.69 -4.59
C LYS A 41 -6.48 6.86 -5.38
N HIS A 42 -5.21 7.25 -5.42
CA HIS A 42 -4.20 6.51 -6.19
C HIS A 42 -3.64 5.35 -5.36
N VAL A 43 -3.19 4.31 -6.07
CA VAL A 43 -2.42 3.19 -5.51
C VAL A 43 -0.96 3.58 -5.56
N LEU A 44 -0.30 3.63 -4.41
CA LEU A 44 1.10 4.02 -4.31
C LEU A 44 1.98 2.78 -4.18
N LEU A 45 2.96 2.67 -5.06
CA LEU A 45 4.00 1.65 -5.05
C LEU A 45 5.33 2.30 -4.66
N MET A 46 5.77 2.09 -3.42
CA MET A 46 6.97 2.70 -2.89
C MET A 46 8.18 1.80 -3.09
N LYS A 47 9.19 2.26 -3.82
CA LYS A 47 10.42 1.52 -4.07
C LYS A 47 11.29 1.44 -2.81
N ILE A 48 11.50 0.24 -2.30
CA ILE A 48 12.40 -0.03 -1.17
C ILE A 48 13.33 -1.19 -1.52
N GLY A 49 14.63 -0.90 -1.66
CA GLY A 49 15.61 -1.91 -2.04
C GLY A 49 15.22 -2.58 -3.36
N LYS A 50 15.08 -3.92 -3.35
CA LYS A 50 14.66 -4.74 -4.51
C LYS A 50 13.15 -4.97 -4.61
N PHE A 51 12.34 -4.23 -3.84
CA PHE A 51 10.90 -4.42 -3.75
C PHE A 51 10.12 -3.12 -4.03
N TYR A 52 8.86 -3.29 -4.42
CA TYR A 52 7.84 -2.25 -4.30
C TYR A 52 6.91 -2.64 -3.16
N GLU A 53 6.73 -1.72 -2.23
CA GLU A 53 5.88 -1.88 -1.04
C GLU A 53 4.68 -0.94 -1.11
N ALA A 54 3.56 -1.38 -0.56
CA ALA A 54 2.36 -0.59 -0.40
C ALA A 54 1.86 -0.70 1.04
N PHE A 55 1.23 0.37 1.52
CA PHE A 55 0.72 0.47 2.89
C PHE A 55 -0.76 0.86 2.92
N HIS A 56 -1.43 0.55 4.03
CA HIS A 56 -2.84 0.91 4.28
C HIS A 56 -3.74 0.49 3.11
N SER A 57 -4.62 1.39 2.64
CA SER A 57 -5.52 1.16 1.51
C SER A 57 -4.82 0.65 0.23
N CYS A 58 -3.56 1.02 0.02
CA CYS A 58 -2.82 0.54 -1.14
C CYS A 58 -2.39 -0.92 -0.98
N ALA A 59 -2.11 -1.35 0.25
CA ALA A 59 -1.82 -2.75 0.56
C ALA A 59 -3.07 -3.63 0.36
N ASP A 60 -4.25 -3.13 0.75
CA ASP A 60 -5.53 -3.83 0.54
C ASP A 60 -5.78 -4.08 -0.96
N VAL A 61 -5.53 -3.07 -1.80
CA VAL A 61 -5.64 -3.24 -3.27
C VAL A 61 -4.67 -4.29 -3.81
N LEU A 62 -3.42 -4.31 -3.35
CA LEU A 62 -2.46 -5.33 -3.78
C LEU A 62 -2.87 -6.73 -3.31
N HIS A 63 -3.43 -6.84 -2.11
CA HIS A 63 -3.93 -8.10 -1.59
C HIS A 63 -5.10 -8.64 -2.42
N GLU A 64 -6.14 -7.82 -2.63
CA GLU A 64 -7.35 -8.22 -3.35
C GLU A 64 -7.12 -8.43 -4.85
N GLN A 65 -6.28 -7.59 -5.47
CA GLN A 65 -6.18 -7.53 -6.92
C GLN A 65 -5.00 -8.30 -7.51
N LEU A 66 -3.98 -8.59 -6.69
CA LEU A 66 -2.73 -9.23 -7.11
C LEU A 66 -2.35 -10.43 -6.22
N ASP A 67 -3.25 -10.85 -5.33
CA ASP A 67 -3.05 -11.97 -4.41
C ASP A 67 -1.76 -11.85 -3.57
N ARG A 68 -1.43 -10.63 -3.15
CA ARG A 68 -0.24 -10.40 -2.31
C ARG A 68 -0.58 -10.64 -0.84
N PRO A 69 0.14 -11.51 -0.13
CA PRO A 69 -0.12 -11.73 1.30
C PRO A 69 0.29 -10.48 2.09
N PHE A 70 -0.46 -10.14 3.13
CA PHE A 70 -0.01 -9.13 4.08
C PHE A 70 1.23 -9.63 4.83
N MET A 71 2.13 -8.70 5.12
CA MET A 71 3.27 -8.93 5.99
C MET A 71 2.86 -8.72 7.45
N GLU A 72 3.57 -9.39 8.34
CA GLU A 72 3.39 -9.21 9.78
C GLU A 72 3.70 -7.77 10.20
N GLY A 73 2.83 -7.15 11.00
CA GLY A 73 3.01 -5.78 11.45
C GLY A 73 1.76 -5.15 12.06
N ILE A 74 1.89 -3.85 12.36
CA ILE A 74 0.83 -3.01 12.97
C ILE A 74 0.10 -2.14 11.93
N VAL A 75 0.60 -2.12 10.69
CA VAL A 75 -0.02 -1.42 9.57
C VAL A 75 -0.16 -2.39 8.42
N ALA A 76 -1.28 -2.34 7.68
CA ALA A 76 -1.45 -3.15 6.47
C ALA A 76 -0.29 -2.85 5.53
N HIS A 77 0.48 -3.88 5.23
CA HIS A 77 1.71 -3.79 4.48
C HIS A 77 1.82 -5.02 3.60
N THR A 78 2.10 -4.81 2.33
CA THR A 78 2.47 -5.88 1.40
C THR A 78 3.37 -5.33 0.31
N GLY A 79 3.91 -6.21 -0.53
CA GLY A 79 4.77 -5.81 -1.62
C GLY A 79 5.11 -6.96 -2.56
N PHE A 80 5.95 -6.64 -3.53
CA PHE A 80 6.44 -7.60 -4.52
C PHE A 80 7.84 -7.22 -5.04
N PRO A 81 8.62 -8.20 -5.54
CA PRO A 81 9.90 -7.97 -6.19
C PRO A 81 9.81 -6.99 -7.36
N GLU A 82 10.83 -6.15 -7.55
CA GLU A 82 10.85 -5.13 -8.61
C GLU A 82 10.71 -5.67 -10.03
N THR A 83 11.09 -6.92 -10.25
CA THR A 83 10.95 -7.63 -11.53
C THR A 83 9.48 -7.79 -11.95
N GLN A 84 8.54 -7.76 -11.00
CA GLN A 84 7.11 -7.91 -11.26
C GLN A 84 6.37 -6.58 -11.46
N LEU A 85 7.08 -5.45 -11.39
CA LEU A 85 6.47 -4.12 -11.48
C LEU A 85 5.61 -3.94 -12.73
N SER A 86 6.16 -4.24 -13.91
CA SER A 86 5.47 -4.01 -15.18
C SER A 86 4.14 -4.77 -15.24
N ALA A 87 4.17 -6.06 -14.92
CA ALA A 87 2.99 -6.93 -14.94
C ALA A 87 1.92 -6.49 -13.92
N HIS A 88 2.32 -6.21 -12.68
CA HIS A 88 1.39 -5.79 -11.64
C HIS A 88 0.82 -4.40 -11.89
N ARG A 89 1.64 -3.45 -12.35
CA ARG A 89 1.16 -2.11 -12.70
C ARG A 89 0.15 -2.17 -13.84
N GLN A 90 0.43 -2.95 -14.89
CA GLN A 90 -0.51 -3.11 -15.99
C GLN A 90 -1.84 -3.71 -15.51
N THR A 91 -1.78 -4.77 -14.70
CA THR A 91 -2.99 -5.39 -14.10
C THR A 91 -3.84 -4.38 -13.33
N LEU A 92 -3.21 -3.51 -12.53
CA LEU A 92 -3.93 -2.47 -11.79
C LEU A 92 -4.55 -1.42 -12.71
N ILE A 93 -3.83 -0.99 -13.76
CA ILE A 93 -4.33 -0.02 -14.74
C ILE A 93 -5.53 -0.60 -15.51
N ASP A 94 -5.45 -1.86 -15.95
CA ASP A 94 -6.52 -2.55 -16.67
C ASP A 94 -7.79 -2.68 -15.82
N LYS A 95 -7.62 -2.79 -14.50
CA LYS A 95 -8.71 -2.79 -13.51
C LYS A 95 -9.21 -1.38 -13.15
N GLY A 96 -8.69 -0.33 -13.79
CA GLY A 96 -9.13 1.06 -13.62
C GLY A 96 -8.46 1.83 -12.48
N TYR A 97 -7.43 1.25 -11.84
CA TYR A 97 -6.68 1.95 -10.79
C TYR A 97 -5.70 2.94 -11.39
N LYS A 98 -5.57 4.10 -10.74
CA LYS A 98 -4.47 5.03 -11.01
C LYS A 98 -3.29 4.72 -10.09
N VAL A 99 -2.14 4.45 -10.68
CA VAL A 99 -0.94 4.00 -9.96
C VAL A 99 0.12 5.08 -9.97
N ILE A 100 0.70 5.35 -8.80
CA ILE A 100 1.87 6.23 -8.63
C ILE A 100 3.02 5.39 -8.10
N GLU A 101 4.16 5.47 -8.77
CA GLU A 101 5.40 4.89 -8.28
C GLU A 101 6.20 5.96 -7.54
N ILE A 102 6.51 5.71 -6.26
CA ILE A 102 7.41 6.56 -5.49
C ILE A 102 8.79 5.92 -5.52
N ARG A 103 9.73 6.59 -6.20
CA ARG A 103 11.14 6.19 -6.26
C ARG A 103 11.99 7.14 -5.40
N LYS A 104 13.25 6.74 -5.13
CA LYS A 104 14.25 7.66 -4.58
C LYS A 104 14.42 8.85 -5.51
#